data_AF-A0A919MNC3-F1
#
_entry.id   AF-A0A919MNC3-F1
#
_cell.length_a   1.000
_cell.length_b   1.000
_cell.length_c   1.000
_cell.angle_alpha   90.00
_cell.angle_beta   90.00
_cell.angle_gamma   90.00
#
_symmetry.space_group_name_H-M   'P 1'
#
loop_
_entity.id
_entity.type
_entity.pdbx_description
1 polymer ?
#
loop_
_entity_poly.entity_id
_entity_poly.type
_entity_poly.pdbx_seq_one_letter_code
_entity_poly.pdbx_strand_id
1 'polypeptide(L)'
;MTTPVNGADGGAPERGRKRPSPAVVEAAKADYARAKDQLEEFTGKVRDLLAAGWTDFEAVAEVYGTMRTQPGTQMTLLSAVALVRLAKTPTPSLGELTE
;
A
#
# COMPACT_ATOMS: atom_id res chain seq x y z
N MET A 1 -23.68 -48.25 31.58
CA MET A 1 -22.46 -48.25 30.74
C MET A 1 -22.17 -46.82 30.34
N THR A 2 -21.08 -46.28 30.85
CA THR A 2 -20.68 -44.87 30.73
C THR A 2 -19.75 -44.74 29.53
N THR A 3 -20.12 -43.95 28.53
CA THR A 3 -19.24 -43.63 27.41
C THR A 3 -18.32 -42.47 27.83
N PRO A 4 -16.99 -42.55 27.62
CA PRO A 4 -16.06 -41.55 28.11
C PRO A 4 -16.07 -40.27 27.28
N VAL A 5 -15.84 -39.16 27.98
CA VAL A 5 -15.42 -37.86 27.44
C VAL A 5 -13.92 -37.90 27.12
N ASN A 6 -13.55 -37.57 25.88
CA ASN A 6 -12.19 -37.29 25.41
C ASN A 6 -12.32 -36.77 23.97
N GLY A 7 -11.77 -35.65 23.53
CA GLY A 7 -10.98 -34.61 24.15
C GLY A 7 -11.07 -33.38 23.24
N ALA A 8 -10.76 -32.22 23.80
CA ALA A 8 -10.44 -31.02 23.02
C ALA A 8 -9.25 -31.29 22.08
N ASP A 9 -9.03 -30.37 21.14
CA ASP A 9 -7.96 -30.33 20.13
C ASP A 9 -8.22 -31.05 18.80
N GLY A 10 -8.99 -30.36 17.96
CA GLY A 10 -8.86 -30.45 16.51
C GLY A 10 -8.92 -29.02 15.96
N GLY A 11 -7.76 -28.41 15.75
CA GLY A 11 -7.59 -27.02 15.34
C GLY A 11 -8.57 -26.62 14.24
N ALA A 12 -9.11 -25.40 14.36
CA ALA A 12 -9.92 -24.78 13.34
C ALA A 12 -9.28 -25.01 11.96
N PRO A 13 -10.01 -25.53 10.96
CA PRO A 13 -9.42 -25.75 9.66
C PRO A 13 -8.93 -24.40 9.14
N GLU A 14 -7.61 -24.24 8.99
CA GLU A 14 -7.04 -23.26 8.08
C GLU A 14 -7.69 -23.52 6.73
N ARG A 15 -8.74 -22.76 6.41
CA ARG A 15 -9.38 -22.80 5.10
C ARG A 15 -8.29 -22.46 4.10
N GLY A 16 -7.74 -23.51 3.48
CA GLY A 16 -6.65 -23.44 2.54
C GLY A 16 -6.90 -22.30 1.56
N ARG A 17 -6.10 -21.23 1.66
CA ARG A 17 -6.11 -20.16 0.68
C ARG A 17 -5.64 -20.79 -0.62
N LYS A 18 -6.61 -21.16 -1.46
CA LYS A 18 -6.35 -21.62 -2.82
C LYS A 18 -5.51 -20.54 -3.49
N ARG A 19 -4.36 -20.92 -4.06
CA ARG A 19 -3.49 -19.99 -4.77
C ARG A 19 -4.35 -19.19 -5.78
N PRO A 20 -4.20 -17.86 -5.87
CA PRO A 20 -4.92 -17.09 -6.87
C PRO A 20 -4.69 -17.69 -8.26
N SER A 21 -5.69 -17.63 -9.14
CA SER A 21 -5.53 -18.15 -10.49
C SER A 21 -4.43 -17.36 -11.22
N PRO A 22 -3.70 -17.96 -12.18
CA PRO A 22 -2.67 -17.25 -12.94
C PRO A 22 -3.18 -15.96 -13.59
N ALA A 23 -4.42 -15.95 -14.09
CA ALA A 23 -5.04 -14.75 -14.66
C ALA A 23 -5.18 -13.60 -13.63
N VAL A 24 -5.55 -13.92 -12.38
CA VAL A 24 -5.62 -12.92 -11.30
C VAL A 24 -4.23 -12.43 -10.92
N VAL A 25 -3.23 -13.32 -10.91
CA VAL A 25 -1.85 -12.92 -10.61
C VAL A 25 -1.29 -12.00 -11.69
N GLU A 26 -1.49 -12.30 -12.97
CA GLU A 26 -1.00 -11.45 -14.07
C GLU A 26 -1.71 -10.09 -14.12
N ALA A 27 -3.04 -10.06 -13.89
CA ALA A 27 -3.77 -8.80 -13.74
C ALA A 27 -3.23 -7.98 -12.56
N ALA A 28 -3.03 -8.61 -11.41
CA ALA A 28 -2.48 -7.96 -10.22
C ALA A 28 -1.03 -7.46 -10.43
N LYS A 29 -0.20 -8.15 -11.23
CA LYS A 29 1.14 -7.66 -11.58
C LYS A 29 1.08 -6.38 -12.41
N ALA A 30 0.20 -6.34 -13.41
CA ALA A 30 0.03 -5.15 -14.24
C ALA A 30 -0.50 -3.96 -13.43
N ASP A 31 -1.50 -4.21 -12.57
CA ASP A 31 -2.03 -3.20 -11.67
C ASP A 31 -0.99 -2.74 -10.64
N TYR A 32 -0.19 -3.67 -10.11
CA TYR A 32 0.92 -3.35 -9.19
C TYR A 32 1.99 -2.49 -9.86
N ALA A 33 2.41 -2.84 -11.09
CA ALA A 33 3.41 -2.06 -11.82
C ALA A 33 2.91 -0.63 -12.06
N ARG A 34 1.66 -0.48 -12.52
CA ARG A 34 1.04 0.85 -12.70
C ARG A 34 0.97 1.63 -11.38
N ALA A 35 0.55 0.98 -10.30
CA ALA A 35 0.44 1.63 -8.99
C ALA A 35 1.82 2.03 -8.45
N LYS A 36 2.86 1.23 -8.71
CA LYS A 36 4.24 1.54 -8.32
C LYS A 36 4.75 2.79 -9.05
N ASP A 37 4.59 2.85 -10.36
CA ASP A 37 5.05 3.99 -11.16
C ASP A 37 4.33 5.29 -10.73
N GLN A 38 3.02 5.21 -10.51
CA GLN A 38 2.22 6.33 -9.99
C GLN A 38 2.67 6.76 -8.59
N LEU A 39 3.01 5.81 -7.72
CA LEU A 39 3.50 6.11 -6.38
C LEU A 39 4.83 6.86 -6.42
N GLU A 40 5.78 6.43 -7.26
CA GLU A 40 7.07 7.10 -7.43
C GLU A 40 6.89 8.54 -7.95
N GLU A 41 6.05 8.73 -8.97
CA GLU A 41 5.71 10.05 -9.52
C GLU A 41 5.10 10.97 -8.45
N PHE A 42 4.07 10.50 -7.73
CA PHE A 42 3.41 11.31 -6.71
C PHE A 42 4.32 11.60 -5.51
N THR A 43 5.18 10.66 -5.13
CA THR A 43 6.16 10.89 -4.06
C THR A 43 7.15 11.98 -4.47
N GLY A 44 7.61 11.97 -5.72
CA GLY A 44 8.44 13.04 -6.29
C GLY A 44 7.75 14.39 -6.24
N LYS A 45 6.51 14.48 -6.76
CA LYS A 45 5.70 15.72 -6.74
C LYS A 45 5.56 16.28 -5.32
N VAL A 46 5.30 15.42 -4.33
CA VAL A 46 5.19 15.86 -2.93
C VAL A 46 6.51 16.41 -2.40
N ARG A 47 7.65 15.77 -2.70
CA ARG A 47 8.98 16.27 -2.31
C ARG A 47 9.23 17.66 -2.89
N ASP A 48 8.87 17.88 -4.15
CA ASP A 48 9.03 19.18 -4.81
C ASP A 48 8.15 20.26 -4.17
N LEU A 49 6.89 19.93 -3.83
CA LEU A 49 5.99 20.85 -3.13
C LEU A 49 6.54 21.25 -1.76
N LEU A 50 6.98 20.26 -0.97
CA LEU A 50 7.57 20.51 0.35
C LEU A 50 8.87 21.32 0.25
N ALA A 51 9.72 21.04 -0.75
CA ALA A 51 10.95 21.80 -1.01
C ALA A 51 10.65 23.25 -1.45
N ALA A 52 9.53 23.47 -2.14
CA ALA A 52 9.03 24.81 -2.50
C ALA A 52 8.40 25.57 -1.31
N GLY A 53 8.43 25.01 -0.10
CA GLY A 53 7.93 25.66 1.11
C GLY A 53 6.43 25.46 1.37
N TRP A 54 5.78 24.57 0.63
CA TRP A 54 4.39 24.21 0.89
C TRP A 54 4.28 23.45 2.21
N THR A 55 3.17 23.66 2.93
CA THR A 55 2.84 22.90 4.12
C THR A 55 2.43 21.47 3.77
N ASP A 56 2.53 20.56 4.76
CA ASP A 56 2.04 19.18 4.62
C ASP A 56 0.57 19.15 4.15
N PHE A 57 -0.28 20.04 4.65
CA PHE A 57 -1.70 20.08 4.30
C PHE A 57 -1.94 20.53 2.85
N GLU A 58 -1.20 21.54 2.38
CA GLU A 58 -1.29 22.02 1.00
C GLU A 58 -0.81 20.94 0.01
N ALA A 59 0.27 20.22 0.35
CA ALA A 59 0.74 19.09 -0.44
C ALA A 59 -0.28 17.93 -0.49
N VAL A 60 -0.92 17.59 0.65
CA VAL A 60 -2.01 16.61 0.68
C VAL A 60 -3.18 17.06 -0.20
N ALA A 61 -3.60 18.32 -0.11
CA ALA A 61 -4.73 18.85 -0.88
C ALA A 61 -4.47 18.78 -2.39
N GLU A 62 -3.25 19.12 -2.81
CA GLU A 62 -2.82 19.07 -4.22
C GLU A 62 -2.79 17.64 -4.78
N VAL A 63 -2.21 16.69 -4.04
CA VAL A 63 -2.19 15.28 -4.43
C VAL A 63 -3.59 14.68 -4.40
N TYR A 64 -4.39 14.97 -3.38
CA TYR A 64 -5.78 14.55 -3.29
C TYR A 64 -6.61 15.06 -4.48
N GLY A 65 -6.43 16.33 -4.85
CA GLY A 65 -7.04 16.95 -6.02
C GLY A 65 -6.67 16.25 -7.33
N THR A 66 -5.43 15.77 -7.44
CA THR A 66 -4.95 15.03 -8.61
C THR A 66 -5.49 13.59 -8.63
N MET A 67 -5.51 12.91 -7.49
CA MET A 67 -5.97 11.53 -7.40
C MET A 67 -7.48 11.42 -7.59
N ARG A 68 -8.28 12.33 -7.01
CA ARG A 68 -9.76 12.27 -7.08
C ARG A 68 -10.34 12.32 -8.50
N THR A 69 -9.57 12.83 -9.46
CA THR A 69 -9.98 12.88 -10.87
C THR A 69 -9.64 11.59 -11.63
N GLN A 70 -8.87 10.69 -11.01
CA GLN A 70 -8.55 9.38 -11.58
C GLN A 70 -9.63 8.34 -11.22
N PRO A 71 -10.03 7.49 -12.19
CA PRO A 71 -10.95 6.38 -11.92
C PRO A 71 -10.30 5.33 -11.00
N GLY A 72 -11.00 4.93 -9.92
CA GLY A 72 -10.53 3.91 -8.96
C GLY A 72 -10.29 4.40 -7.51
N THR A 73 -10.91 5.51 -7.12
CA THR A 73 -10.50 6.35 -5.98
C THR A 73 -11.23 6.10 -4.65
N GLN A 74 -11.23 4.86 -4.15
CA GLN A 74 -11.89 4.58 -2.86
C GLN A 74 -11.03 4.93 -1.62
N MET A 75 -9.71 5.17 -1.77
CA MET A 75 -8.79 5.45 -0.66
C MET A 75 -7.91 6.70 -0.87
N THR A 76 -8.44 7.73 -1.54
CA THR A 76 -7.70 8.89 -2.04
C THR A 76 -7.00 9.71 -0.96
N LEU A 77 -7.71 10.09 0.11
CA LEU A 77 -7.13 10.94 1.16
C LEU A 77 -6.08 10.19 1.98
N LEU A 78 -6.34 8.92 2.30
CA LEU A 78 -5.37 8.09 3.01
C LEU A 78 -4.09 7.91 2.17
N SER A 79 -4.24 7.73 0.86
CA SER A 79 -3.11 7.62 -0.07
C SER A 79 -2.30 8.92 -0.14
N ALA A 80 -2.95 10.07 -0.21
CA ALA A 80 -2.30 11.38 -0.20
C ALA A 80 -1.51 11.64 1.10
N VAL A 81 -2.10 11.30 2.26
CA VAL A 81 -1.40 11.42 3.56
C VAL A 81 -0.21 10.46 3.65
N ALA A 82 -0.38 9.21 3.18
CA ALA A 82 0.71 8.23 3.16
C ALA A 82 1.88 8.70 2.28
N LEU A 83 1.60 9.32 1.14
CA LEU A 83 2.60 9.91 0.25
C LEU A 83 3.38 11.04 0.92
N VAL A 84 2.73 11.95 1.65
CA VAL A 84 3.43 12.99 2.41
C VAL A 84 4.34 12.41 3.48
N ARG A 85 3.88 11.38 4.20
CA ARG A 85 4.74 10.69 5.17
C ARG A 85 5.93 10.01 4.50
N LEU A 86 5.70 9.32 3.39
CA LEU A 86 6.76 8.65 2.62
C LEU A 86 7.78 9.64 2.06
N ALA A 87 7.31 10.75 1.48
CA ALA A 87 8.16 11.80 0.92
C ALA A 87 9.10 12.42 1.97
N LYS A 88 8.63 12.55 3.22
CA LYS A 88 9.40 13.04 4.38
C LYS A 88 10.32 11.99 4.98
N THR A 89 10.15 10.71 4.63
CA THR A 89 11.05 9.66 5.08
C THR A 89 12.35 9.79 4.29
N PRO A 90 13.53 9.82 4.95
CA PRO A 90 14.79 9.78 4.22
C PRO A 90 14.80 8.54 3.33
N THR A 91 15.13 8.70 2.05
CA THR A 91 15.35 7.54 1.19
C THR A 91 16.55 6.80 1.78
N PRO A 92 16.43 5.54 2.22
CA PRO A 92 17.58 4.81 2.72
C PRO A 92 18.61 4.80 1.60
N SER A 93 19.76 5.40 1.86
CA SER A 93 20.92 5.27 0.99
C SER A 93 21.21 3.79 0.84
N LEU A 94 21.38 3.33 -0.40
CA LEU A 94 21.59 1.93 -0.78
C LEU A 94 22.81 1.25 -0.09
N GLY A 95 23.56 1.97 0.75
CA GLY A 95 24.71 1.49 1.51
C GLY A 95 24.38 0.86 2.88
N GLU A 96 23.13 0.88 3.36
CA GLU A 96 22.75 0.27 4.65
C GLU A 96 22.23 -1.19 4.53
N LEU A 97 22.20 -1.75 3.31
CA LEU A 97 21.75 -3.13 3.05
C LEU A 97 22.89 -4.10 2.70
N THR A 98 24.14 -3.66 2.87
CA THR A 98 25.34 -4.48 2.67
C THR A 98 26.26 -4.35 3.88
N GLU A 99 25.84 -4.89 5.02
CA GLU A 99 26.75 -5.42 6.05
C GLU A 99 26.23 -6.77 6.53
#